data_AF-A0A844BWC3-F1
#
_entry.id   AF-A0A844BWC3-F1
#
_cell.length_a   1.000
_cell.length_b   1.000
_cell.length_c   1.000
_cell.angle_alpha   90.00
_cell.angle_beta   90.00
_cell.angle_gamma   90.00
#
_symmetry.space_group_name_H-M   'P 1'
#
loop_
_entity.id
_entity.type
_entity.pdbx_description
1 polymer ?
#
loop_
_entity_poly.entity_id
_entity_poly.type
_entity_poly.pdbx_seq_one_letter_code
_entity_poly.pdbx_strand_id
1 'polypeptide(L)'
;MNKQSSWLWILLGLFALVVFGDELLAIVGAIIGVIFSVGFAGLLILTIAAVVFGAVLVVGGSVAVALLAAGVALAAVLFSWLWPYLLVGFIIYLMVRKRPKTV
;
A
#
# COMPACT_ATOMS: atom_id res chain seq x y z
N MET A 1 -26.22 1.43 -43.18
CA MET A 1 -26.45 0.34 -42.21
C MET A 1 -25.50 0.33 -40.99
N ASN A 2 -24.65 1.35 -40.76
CA ASN A 2 -23.73 1.40 -39.60
C ASN A 2 -24.32 1.97 -38.29
N LYS A 3 -25.47 2.66 -38.31
CA LYS A 3 -26.02 3.32 -37.12
C LYS A 3 -26.73 2.38 -36.13
N GLN A 4 -27.34 1.30 -36.63
CA GLN A 4 -28.01 0.31 -35.77
C GLN A 4 -27.03 -0.53 -34.93
N SER A 5 -25.83 -0.79 -35.47
CA SER A 5 -24.76 -1.49 -34.74
C SER A 5 -24.31 -0.68 -33.52
N SER A 6 -24.05 0.62 -33.69
CA SER A 6 -23.67 1.51 -32.57
C SER A 6 -24.73 1.59 -31.46
N TRP A 7 -26.01 1.54 -31.82
CA TRP A 7 -27.11 1.56 -30.83
C TRP A 7 -27.16 0.27 -29.99
N LEU A 8 -26.90 -0.88 -30.61
CA LEU A 8 -26.79 -2.16 -29.92
C LEU A 8 -25.60 -2.19 -28.95
N TRP A 9 -24.46 -1.60 -29.32
CA TRP A 9 -23.32 -1.47 -28.41
C TRP A 9 -23.62 -0.58 -27.20
N ILE A 10 -24.41 0.48 -27.37
CA ILE A 10 -24.83 1.35 -26.25
C ILE A 10 -25.75 0.59 -25.30
N LEU A 11 -26.72 -0.15 -25.82
CA LEU A 11 -27.62 -0.98 -24.99
C LEU A 11 -26.87 -2.11 -24.27
N LEU A 12 -25.90 -2.73 -24.95
CA LEU A 12 -25.09 -3.79 -24.37
C LEU A 12 -24.14 -3.26 -23.29
N GLY A 13 -23.57 -2.06 -23.49
CA GLY A 13 -22.80 -1.36 -22.48
C GLY A 13 -23.64 -0.95 -21.27
N LEU A 14 -24.87 -0.50 -21.49
CA LEU A 14 -25.81 -0.18 -20.41
C LEU A 14 -26.23 -1.43 -19.62
N PHE A 15 -26.50 -2.53 -20.32
CA PHE A 15 -26.82 -3.82 -19.70
C PHE A 15 -25.64 -4.36 -18.88
N ALA A 16 -24.43 -4.29 -19.44
CA ALA A 16 -23.21 -4.67 -18.72
C ALA A 16 -22.98 -3.78 -17.49
N LEU A 17 -23.26 -2.48 -17.56
CA LEU A 17 -23.17 -1.57 -16.42
C LEU A 17 -24.24 -1.86 -15.35
N VAL A 18 -25.44 -2.31 -15.72
CA VAL A 18 -26.46 -2.67 -14.73
C VAL A 18 -26.15 -4.01 -14.05
N VAL A 19 -25.57 -4.96 -14.79
CA VAL A 19 -25.28 -6.31 -14.29
C VAL A 19 -23.94 -6.38 -13.55
N PHE A 20 -22.94 -5.63 -14.00
CA PHE A 20 -21.56 -5.64 -13.47
C PHE A 20 -21.09 -4.25 -13.02
N GLY A 21 -22.00 -3.28 -12.90
CA GLY A 21 -21.66 -1.92 -12.49
C GLY A 21 -21.02 -1.89 -11.11
N ASP A 22 -21.51 -2.72 -10.19
CA ASP A 22 -20.97 -2.80 -8.84
C ASP A 22 -19.53 -3.32 -8.86
N GLU A 23 -19.22 -4.37 -9.65
CA GLU A 23 -17.86 -4.88 -9.81
C GLU A 23 -16.94 -3.86 -10.51
N LEU A 24 -17.42 -3.19 -11.56
CA LEU A 24 -16.64 -2.18 -12.28
C LEU A 24 -16.32 -0.97 -11.39
N LEU A 25 -17.31 -0.49 -10.65
CA LEU A 25 -17.14 0.60 -9.69
C LEU A 25 -16.25 0.18 -8.51
N ALA A 26 -16.35 -1.06 -8.05
CA ALA A 26 -15.48 -1.61 -7.01
C ALA A 26 -14.01 -1.66 -7.47
N ILE A 27 -13.74 -2.09 -8.70
CA ILE A 27 -12.38 -2.10 -9.27
C ILE A 27 -11.83 -0.68 -9.39
N VAL A 28 -12.62 0.26 -9.92
CA VAL A 28 -12.20 1.66 -10.04
C VAL A 28 -11.93 2.27 -8.66
N GLY A 29 -12.81 2.01 -7.68
CA GLY A 29 -12.63 2.43 -6.29
C GLY A 29 -11.38 1.82 -5.66
N ALA A 30 -11.08 0.55 -5.93
CA ALA A 30 -9.88 -0.11 -5.45
C ALA A 30 -8.60 0.51 -6.04
N ILE A 31 -8.58 0.80 -7.34
CA ILE A 31 -7.43 1.46 -7.99
C ILE A 31 -7.19 2.84 -7.38
N ILE A 32 -8.24 3.66 -7.26
CA ILE A 32 -8.16 4.98 -6.65
C ILE A 32 -7.69 4.85 -5.19
N GLY A 33 -8.26 3.93 -4.42
CA GLY A 33 -7.87 3.65 -3.05
C GLY A 33 -6.40 3.25 -2.91
N VAL A 34 -5.88 2.42 -3.82
CA VAL A 34 -4.46 2.05 -3.85
C VAL A 34 -3.56 3.26 -4.13
N ILE A 35 -3.91 4.09 -5.11
CA ILE A 35 -3.13 5.30 -5.43
C ILE A 35 -3.08 6.23 -4.22
N PHE A 36 -4.22 6.50 -3.58
CA PHE A 36 -4.28 7.33 -2.38
C PHE A 36 -3.55 6.69 -1.20
N SER A 37 -3.65 5.38 -1.01
CA SER A 37 -2.93 4.65 0.05
C SER A 37 -1.42 4.78 -0.12
N VAL A 38 -0.89 4.60 -1.32
CA VAL A 38 0.55 4.74 -1.59
C VAL A 38 1.00 6.18 -1.41
N GLY A 39 0.24 7.14 -1.94
CA GLY A 39 0.56 8.57 -1.80
C GLY A 39 0.53 9.04 -0.35
N PHE A 40 -0.51 8.69 0.40
CA PHE A 40 -0.66 9.08 1.80
C PHE A 40 0.38 8.38 2.70
N ALA A 41 0.65 7.09 2.47
CA ALA A 41 1.72 6.39 3.19
C ALA A 41 3.08 7.05 2.98
N GLY A 42 3.43 7.41 1.74
CA GLY A 42 4.67 8.13 1.44
C GLY A 42 4.77 9.47 2.16
N LEU A 43 3.71 10.28 2.13
CA LEU A 43 3.64 11.56 2.83
C LEU A 43 3.77 11.39 4.35
N LEU A 44 3.14 10.36 4.91
CA LEU A 44 3.17 10.08 6.34
C LEU A 44 4.58 9.66 6.80
N ILE A 45 5.28 8.83 6.01
CA ILE A 45 6.68 8.45 6.26
C ILE A 45 7.59 9.68 6.28
N LEU A 46 7.46 10.57 5.28
CA LEU A 46 8.24 11.80 5.22
C LEU A 46 7.92 12.75 6.38
N THR A 47 6.66 12.81 6.79
CA THR A 47 6.22 13.62 7.92
C THR A 47 6.86 13.13 9.22
N ILE A 48 6.88 11.82 9.46
CA ILE A 48 7.55 11.23 10.63
C ILE A 48 9.03 11.59 10.65
N ALA A 49 9.72 11.46 9.50
CA ALA A 49 11.13 11.81 9.40
C ALA A 49 11.39 13.30 9.70
N ALA A 50 10.53 14.19 9.18
CA ALA A 50 10.61 15.62 9.42
C ALA A 50 10.36 15.98 10.89
N VAL A 51 9.39 15.32 11.55
CA VAL A 51 9.10 15.51 12.98
C VAL A 51 10.30 15.07 13.84
N VAL A 52 10.88 13.90 13.56
CA VAL A 52 12.06 13.43 14.29
C VAL A 52 13.24 14.35 14.09
N PHE A 53 13.50 14.78 12.85
CA PHE A 53 14.55 15.75 12.54
C PHE A 53 14.35 17.06 13.31
N GLY A 54 13.14 17.62 13.27
CA GLY A 54 12.80 18.85 13.98
C GLY A 54 12.93 18.72 15.48
N ALA A 55 12.50 17.60 16.06
CA ALA A 55 12.62 17.32 17.49
C ALA A 55 14.08 17.36 17.95
N VAL A 56 15.01 16.76 17.20
CA VAL A 56 16.44 16.79 17.54
C VAL A 56 17.00 18.20 17.48
N LEU A 57 16.60 19.00 16.49
CA LEU A 57 17.03 20.40 16.38
C LEU A 57 16.50 21.27 17.53
N VAL A 58 15.24 21.08 17.95
CA VAL A 58 14.63 21.83 19.06
C VAL A 58 15.35 21.57 20.38
N VAL A 59 15.85 20.35 20.59
CA VAL A 59 16.65 19.98 21.77
C VAL A 59 18.09 20.52 21.71
N GLY A 60 18.46 21.22 20.62
CA GLY A 60 19.80 21.79 20.43
C GLY A 60 20.83 20.78 19.91
N GLY A 61 20.38 19.66 19.34
CA GLY A 61 21.26 18.69 18.69
C GLY A 61 21.89 19.23 17.41
N SER A 62 23.01 18.65 17.00
CA SER A 62 23.65 19.00 15.73
C SER A 62 22.84 18.48 14.53
N VAL A 63 22.97 19.15 13.39
CA VAL A 63 22.30 18.74 12.13
C VAL A 63 22.68 17.31 11.74
N ALA A 64 23.93 16.90 11.98
CA ALA A 64 24.40 15.55 11.71
C ALA A 64 23.65 14.51 12.57
N VAL A 65 23.44 14.79 13.85
CA VAL A 65 22.67 13.91 14.74
C VAL A 65 21.20 13.87 14.34
N ALA A 66 20.62 15.01 13.93
CA ALA A 66 19.24 15.08 13.46
C ALA A 66 19.02 14.25 12.18
N LEU A 67 19.95 14.30 11.22
CA LEU A 67 19.92 13.47 10.01
C LEU A 67 20.03 11.98 10.33
N LEU A 68 20.93 11.61 11.26
CA LEU A 68 21.05 10.22 11.70
C LEU A 68 19.76 9.72 12.37
N ALA A 69 19.18 10.50 13.28
CA ALA A 69 17.94 10.16 13.95
C ALA A 69 16.77 10.01 12.95
N ALA A 70 16.64 10.94 12.01
CA ALA A 70 15.64 10.86 10.95
C ALA A 70 15.86 9.64 10.03
N GLY A 71 17.11 9.31 9.70
CA GLY A 71 17.47 8.11 8.93
C GLY A 71 17.10 6.82 9.66
N VAL A 72 17.36 6.74 10.97
CA VAL A 72 16.95 5.60 11.81
C VAL A 72 15.43 5.50 11.89
N ALA A 73 14.73 6.62 12.06
CA ALA A 73 13.27 6.65 12.06
C ALA A 73 12.69 6.16 10.72
N LEU A 74 13.25 6.59 9.60
CA LEU A 74 12.87 6.10 8.26
C LEU A 74 13.08 4.59 8.14
N ALA A 75 14.24 4.08 8.56
CA ALA A 75 14.53 2.65 8.53
C ALA A 75 13.56 1.84 9.41
N ALA A 76 13.23 2.34 10.60
CA ALA A 76 12.29 1.70 11.51
C ALA A 76 10.86 1.67 10.93
N VAL A 77 10.42 2.77 10.30
CA VAL A 77 9.10 2.84 9.66
C VAL A 77 9.03 1.88 8.46
N LEU A 78 10.07 1.83 7.62
CA LEU A 78 10.14 0.86 6.52
C LEU A 78 10.14 -0.59 7.03
N PHE A 79 10.85 -0.86 8.12
CA PHE A 79 10.87 -2.20 8.73
C PHE A 79 9.52 -2.58 9.34
N SER A 80 8.79 -1.63 9.93
CA SER A 80 7.45 -1.85 10.47
C SER A 80 6.45 -2.27 9.39
N TRP A 81 6.64 -1.79 8.16
CA TRP A 81 5.86 -2.21 6.98
C TRP A 81 6.25 -3.61 6.48
N LEU A 82 7.53 -4.00 6.62
CA LEU A 82 8.01 -5.31 6.17
C LEU A 82 7.59 -6.44 7.11
N TRP A 83 7.48 -6.16 8.40
CA TRP A 83 7.23 -7.15 9.46
C TRP A 83 5.97 -8.02 9.25
N PRO A 84 4.79 -7.47 8.87
CA PRO A 84 3.60 -8.28 8.59
C PRO A 84 3.81 -9.29 7.46
N TYR A 85 4.55 -8.91 6.42
CA TYR A 85 4.85 -9.81 5.30
C TYR A 85 5.81 -10.93 5.71
N LEU A 86 6.80 -10.61 6.55
CA LEU A 86 7.70 -11.62 7.11
C LEU A 86 6.93 -12.61 8.00
N LEU A 87 5.97 -12.14 8.80
CA LEU A 87 5.08 -12.99 9.61
C LEU A 87 4.26 -13.94 8.73
N VAL A 88 3.62 -13.43 7.67
CA VAL A 88 2.85 -14.26 6.73
C VAL A 88 3.76 -15.30 6.06
N GLY A 89 4.93 -14.89 5.57
CA GLY A 89 5.91 -15.80 4.96
C GLY A 89 6.39 -16.87 5.94
N PHE A 90 6.61 -16.50 7.20
CA PHE A 90 6.99 -17.44 8.26
C PHE A 90 5.86 -18.43 8.57
N ILE A 91 4.61 -17.98 8.65
CA ILE A 91 3.45 -18.87 8.84
C ILE A 91 3.35 -19.88 7.68
N ILE A 92 3.46 -19.41 6.43
CA ILE A 92 3.48 -20.28 5.25
C ILE A 92 4.63 -21.29 5.34
N TYR A 93 5.83 -20.85 5.72
CA TYR A 93 6.97 -21.74 5.93
C TYR A 93 6.68 -22.81 7.00
N LEU A 94 6.06 -22.44 8.12
CA LEU A 94 5.67 -23.39 9.17
C LEU A 94 4.60 -24.39 8.71
N MET A 95 3.71 -23.99 7.80
CA MET A 95 2.70 -24.88 7.21
C MET A 95 3.31 -25.85 6.18
N VAL A 96 4.28 -25.38 5.39
CA VAL A 96 4.89 -26.16 4.30
C VAL A 96 6.05 -27.03 4.79
N ARG A 97 6.71 -26.67 5.90
CA ARG A 97 7.81 -27.47 6.44
C ARG A 97 7.29 -28.87 6.77
N LYS A 98 7.89 -29.89 6.14
CA LYS A 98 7.64 -31.28 6.53
C LYS A 98 8.04 -31.43 8.00
N ARG A 99 7.15 -32.00 8.83
CA ARG A 99 7.48 -32.27 10.24
C ARG A 99 8.78 -33.08 10.30
N PRO A 100 9.72 -32.76 11.21
CA PRO A 100 10.87 -33.63 11.43
C PRO A 100 10.34 -35.00 11.82
N LYS A 101 10.77 -36.06 11.11
CA LYS A 101 10.57 -37.43 11.58
C LYS A 101 11.34 -37.53 12.89
N THR A 102 10.64 -37.66 14.01
CA THR A 102 11.22 -38.10 15.28
C THR A 102 11.88 -39.44 14.99
N VAL A 103 13.22 -39.45 15.05
CA VAL A 103 14.06 -40.65 14.98
C VAL A 103 13.90 -41.44 16.26
#